data_AF-A0A812BPJ1-F1
#
_entry.id   AF-A0A812BPJ1-F1
#
_cell.length_a   1.000
_cell.length_b   1.000
_cell.length_c   1.000
_cell.angle_alpha   90.00
_cell.angle_beta   90.00
_cell.angle_gamma   90.00
#
_symmetry.space_group_name_H-M   'P 1'
#
loop_
_entity.id
_entity.type
_entity.pdbx_description
1 polymer ?
#
loop_
_entity_poly.entity_id
_entity_poly.type
_entity_poly.pdbx_seq_one_letter_code
_entity_poly.pdbx_strand_id
1 'polypeptide(L)'
;MFSSLLLSIYLSIYLSIYLSIYLSQKLLIYLSIYLSIYLSIKRLSNGQDPELYELPEDLILEVLLEHPKYTWFKELGLRWYVVAGISNMLFDCGGLEFTAAPFTGWLMDTEVGTRNLCDTQRYNIVPMIAEKMGLDVKKNSSQWREKAVLEVNIAILHSYNKTNMTMTDHYTAAEAFHQHWEKEYQVRNGCPADWVWIIPPIGGSLMSVFHQEMLYYRLKPSMEYQQNIIKIHKWKKPENIAIFTRERRWDVTFSVLAKAVFFTSIIYRMILQQRIPCTILYASETGTAQLFAEKLARNFRLAFNTKVICMDSYDIKNIPSEKLLLVVASTFGSGQPPANGKVFGTILRNYRPPEEHKKFKCGQDFRNVRYVIKSFILFYFSILLNDAKLLSDL
;
A
#
# COMPACT_ATOMS: atom_id res chain seq x y z
N MET A 1 -20.27 -19.93 18.63
CA MET A 1 -19.20 -19.16 19.31
C MET A 1 -17.82 -19.21 18.63
N PHE A 2 -17.36 -20.38 18.15
CA PHE A 2 -16.03 -20.53 17.49
C PHE A 2 -15.82 -19.70 16.20
N SER A 3 -16.87 -19.51 15.39
CA SER A 3 -16.80 -18.70 14.15
C SER A 3 -16.56 -17.20 14.42
N SER A 4 -17.09 -16.65 15.53
CA SER A 4 -16.92 -15.22 15.86
C SER A 4 -15.50 -14.86 16.35
N LEU A 5 -14.81 -15.81 16.98
CA LEU A 5 -13.47 -15.60 17.56
C LEU A 5 -12.37 -15.68 16.50
N LEU A 6 -12.48 -16.62 15.55
CA LEU A 6 -11.61 -16.69 14.37
C LEU A 6 -11.75 -15.45 13.50
N LEU A 7 -12.99 -14.96 13.34
CA LEU A 7 -13.27 -13.73 12.61
C LEU A 7 -12.67 -12.51 13.32
N SER A 8 -12.75 -12.45 14.65
CA SER A 8 -12.22 -11.36 15.48
C SER A 8 -10.68 -11.28 15.46
N ILE A 9 -9.99 -12.43 15.57
CA ILE A 9 -8.52 -12.49 15.54
C ILE A 9 -8.00 -12.22 14.12
N TYR A 10 -8.68 -12.78 13.10
CA TYR A 10 -8.37 -12.45 11.71
C TYR A 10 -8.58 -10.96 11.43
N LEU A 11 -9.67 -10.37 11.92
CA LEU A 11 -9.91 -8.93 11.79
C LEU A 11 -8.85 -8.11 12.50
N SER A 12 -8.42 -8.47 13.72
CA SER A 12 -7.47 -7.64 14.48
C SER A 12 -6.04 -7.72 13.92
N ILE A 13 -5.62 -8.88 13.42
CA ILE A 13 -4.33 -9.08 12.76
C ILE A 13 -4.36 -8.41 11.38
N TYR A 14 -5.44 -8.57 10.61
CA TYR A 14 -5.62 -7.90 9.34
C TYR A 14 -5.66 -6.38 9.52
N LEU A 15 -6.42 -5.87 10.49
CA LEU A 15 -6.56 -4.44 10.76
C LEU A 15 -5.24 -3.84 11.27
N SER A 16 -4.47 -4.53 12.11
CA SER A 16 -3.17 -4.01 12.60
C SER A 16 -2.06 -4.04 11.54
N ILE A 17 -2.03 -5.07 10.68
CA ILE A 17 -1.13 -5.13 9.52
C ILE A 17 -1.54 -4.09 8.49
N TYR A 18 -2.84 -3.97 8.20
CA TYR A 18 -3.38 -2.97 7.31
C TYR A 18 -3.10 -1.56 7.83
N LEU A 19 -3.37 -1.26 9.11
CA LEU A 19 -3.16 0.06 9.69
C LEU A 19 -1.68 0.43 9.77
N SER A 20 -0.77 -0.52 10.01
CA SER A 20 0.67 -0.26 10.06
C SER A 20 1.32 -0.10 8.69
N ILE A 21 0.89 -0.89 7.69
CA ILE A 21 1.29 -0.70 6.29
C ILE A 21 0.67 0.58 5.75
N TYR A 22 -0.60 0.87 6.08
CA TYR A 22 -1.31 2.07 5.68
C TYR A 22 -0.74 3.33 6.36
N LEU A 23 -0.31 3.29 7.62
CA LEU A 23 0.39 4.42 8.26
C LEU A 23 1.81 4.60 7.71
N SER A 24 2.52 3.50 7.41
CA SER A 24 3.86 3.54 6.80
C SER A 24 3.82 4.09 5.37
N GLN A 25 2.86 3.61 4.57
CA GLN A 25 2.55 4.15 3.26
C GLN A 25 2.04 5.58 3.39
N LYS A 26 1.14 5.91 4.33
CA LYS A 26 0.74 7.30 4.59
C LYS A 26 1.91 8.15 5.02
N LEU A 27 2.93 7.69 5.74
CA LEU A 27 4.07 8.52 6.13
C LEU A 27 5.06 8.72 4.98
N LEU A 28 5.29 7.70 4.15
CA LEU A 28 6.11 7.80 2.94
C LEU A 28 5.40 8.57 1.82
N ILE A 29 4.09 8.39 1.69
CA ILE A 29 3.19 9.14 0.82
C ILE A 29 3.02 10.55 1.38
N TYR A 30 2.89 10.77 2.69
CA TYR A 30 2.82 12.11 3.26
C TYR A 30 4.17 12.80 3.15
N LEU A 31 5.32 12.12 3.28
CA LEU A 31 6.63 12.74 3.04
C LEU A 31 6.86 13.00 1.54
N SER A 32 6.42 12.11 0.64
CA SER A 32 6.52 12.31 -0.80
C SER A 32 5.51 13.36 -1.31
N ILE A 33 4.32 13.42 -0.74
CA ILE A 33 3.27 14.42 -0.91
C ILE A 33 3.71 15.74 -0.27
N TYR A 34 4.34 15.77 0.91
CA TYR A 34 4.87 17.01 1.48
C TYR A 34 6.00 17.54 0.58
N LEU A 35 6.87 16.67 0.05
CA LEU A 35 7.88 17.06 -0.95
C LEU A 35 7.31 17.38 -2.34
N SER A 36 6.07 16.97 -2.65
CA SER A 36 5.41 17.19 -3.95
C SER A 36 4.14 18.06 -3.88
N ILE A 37 3.79 18.60 -2.71
CA ILE A 37 2.82 19.66 -2.49
C ILE A 37 3.58 20.98 -2.36
N TYR A 38 4.81 20.97 -1.82
CA TYR A 38 5.78 22.04 -2.03
C TYR A 38 6.36 21.93 -3.45
N LEU A 39 5.47 22.00 -4.46
CA LEU A 39 5.76 21.95 -5.89
C LEU A 39 6.59 23.17 -6.30
N SER A 40 7.87 23.07 -5.99
CA SER A 40 8.85 23.97 -6.52
C SER A 40 9.03 23.71 -8.02
N ILE A 41 8.85 24.74 -8.84
CA ILE A 41 9.11 24.65 -10.28
C ILE A 41 10.61 24.51 -10.48
N LYS A 42 11.02 23.47 -11.21
CA LYS A 42 12.38 23.35 -11.74
C LYS A 42 12.43 24.06 -13.08
N ARG A 43 13.01 25.26 -13.12
CA ARG A 43 13.21 25.98 -14.37
C ARG A 43 14.58 25.68 -14.94
N LEU A 44 14.63 25.17 -16.15
CA LEU A 44 15.84 25.11 -16.95
C LEU A 44 15.84 26.32 -17.88
N SER A 45 16.88 27.15 -17.84
CA SER A 45 17.07 28.24 -18.80
C SER A 45 18.38 28.03 -19.54
N ASN A 46 18.35 27.98 -20.88
CA ASN A 46 19.55 27.94 -21.73
C ASN A 46 20.58 26.85 -21.34
N GLY A 47 20.10 25.67 -20.93
CA GLY A 47 20.96 24.54 -20.53
C GLY A 47 21.75 24.76 -19.22
N GLN A 48 21.38 25.76 -18.41
CA GLN A 48 21.87 25.91 -17.03
C GLN A 48 21.28 24.82 -16.13
N ASP A 49 21.84 24.65 -14.93
CA ASP A 49 21.25 23.75 -13.95
C ASP A 49 19.85 24.22 -13.52
N PRO A 50 18.91 23.30 -13.23
CA PRO A 50 17.56 23.67 -12.86
C PRO A 50 17.53 24.38 -11.50
N GLU A 51 16.85 25.52 -11.47
CA GLU A 51 16.63 26.29 -10.25
C GLU A 51 15.25 25.99 -9.65
N LEU A 52 15.17 26.11 -8.32
CA LEU A 52 14.00 25.81 -7.52
C LEU A 52 13.21 27.09 -7.24
N TYR A 53 11.93 27.13 -7.62
CA TYR A 53 11.05 28.27 -7.36
C TYR A 53 9.79 27.83 -6.63
N GLU A 54 9.50 28.41 -5.47
CA GLU A 54 8.23 28.19 -4.79
C GLU A 54 7.09 28.90 -5.53
N LEU A 55 5.94 28.22 -5.62
CA LEU A 55 4.72 28.83 -6.12
C LEU A 55 4.11 29.71 -5.02
N PRO A 56 3.77 30.98 -5.32
CA PRO A 56 3.02 31.82 -4.39
C PRO A 56 1.72 31.13 -3.95
N GLU A 57 1.46 31.08 -2.63
CA GLU A 57 0.32 30.36 -2.06
C GLU A 57 -1.03 30.88 -2.57
N ASP A 58 -1.10 32.19 -2.87
CA ASP A 58 -2.28 32.86 -3.42
C ASP A 58 -2.62 32.43 -4.86
N LEU A 59 -1.68 31.80 -5.57
CA LEU A 59 -1.91 31.21 -6.89
C LEU A 59 -2.35 29.73 -6.83
N ILE A 60 -2.31 29.10 -5.65
CA ILE A 60 -2.67 27.69 -5.48
C ILE A 60 -4.13 27.60 -5.02
N LEU A 61 -5.04 27.51 -5.98
CA LEU A 61 -6.45 27.33 -5.70
C LEU A 61 -6.80 25.85 -5.49
N GLU A 62 -7.30 25.52 -4.30
CA GLU A 62 -7.72 24.17 -3.90
C GLU A 62 -9.20 24.12 -3.51
N VAL A 63 -9.85 23.00 -3.79
CA VAL A 63 -11.23 22.70 -3.38
C VAL A 63 -11.20 21.65 -2.28
N LEU A 64 -11.76 21.98 -1.11
CA LEU A 64 -12.04 21.01 -0.04
C LEU A 64 -13.18 20.09 -0.48
N LEU A 65 -12.97 18.78 -0.42
CA LEU A 65 -13.93 17.79 -0.87
C LEU A 65 -14.95 17.46 0.23
N GLU A 66 -16.22 17.52 -0.13
CA GLU A 66 -17.37 17.16 0.68
C GLU A 66 -18.39 16.37 -0.16
N HIS A 67 -19.23 15.58 0.52
CA HIS A 67 -20.23 14.74 -0.12
C HIS A 67 -21.64 15.26 0.15
N PRO A 68 -22.55 15.32 -0.84
CA PRO A 68 -23.90 15.86 -0.65
C PRO A 68 -24.74 15.06 0.35
N LYS A 69 -24.45 13.77 0.51
CA LYS A 69 -25.15 12.85 1.41
C LYS A 69 -24.35 12.44 2.65
N TYR A 70 -23.03 12.36 2.55
CA TYR A 70 -22.19 11.75 3.58
C TYR A 70 -21.42 12.85 4.30
N THR A 71 -21.98 13.34 5.41
CA THR A 71 -21.41 14.46 6.18
C THR A 71 -19.99 14.18 6.67
N TRP A 72 -19.69 12.91 7.00
CA TRP A 72 -18.35 12.46 7.41
C TRP A 72 -17.28 12.61 6.32
N PHE A 73 -17.65 12.82 5.04
CA PHE A 73 -16.68 12.92 3.95
C PHE A 73 -15.81 14.17 4.09
N LYS A 74 -16.41 15.29 4.52
CA LYS A 74 -15.69 16.54 4.77
C LYS A 74 -14.63 16.40 5.85
N GLU A 75 -14.88 15.55 6.84
CA GLU A 75 -13.96 15.28 7.96
C GLU A 75 -12.68 14.54 7.50
N LEU A 76 -12.66 13.99 6.28
CA LEU A 76 -11.45 13.37 5.72
C LEU A 76 -10.38 14.40 5.36
N GLY A 77 -10.73 15.69 5.24
CA GLY A 77 -9.79 16.76 4.90
C GLY A 77 -9.17 16.61 3.52
N LEU A 78 -9.83 15.89 2.60
CA LEU A 78 -9.35 15.71 1.24
C LEU A 78 -9.54 17.03 0.47
N ARG A 79 -8.53 17.42 -0.30
CA ARG A 79 -8.53 18.61 -1.14
C ARG A 79 -7.81 18.34 -2.44
N TRP A 80 -8.16 19.10 -3.48
CA TRP A 80 -7.50 19.00 -4.78
C TRP A 80 -7.40 20.36 -5.46
N TYR A 81 -6.32 20.59 -6.22
CA TYR A 81 -6.10 21.82 -6.97
C TYR A 81 -7.05 21.93 -8.17
N VAL A 82 -7.39 23.16 -8.57
CA VAL A 82 -8.35 23.40 -9.68
C VAL A 82 -7.69 23.31 -11.06
N VAL A 83 -6.42 23.70 -11.19
CA VAL A 83 -5.74 23.84 -12.48
C VAL A 83 -5.01 22.56 -12.88
N ALA A 84 -5.44 21.91 -13.96
CA ALA A 84 -4.74 20.76 -14.55
C ALA A 84 -3.64 21.23 -15.51
N GLY A 85 -2.42 21.39 -15.01
CA GLY A 85 -1.26 21.83 -15.80
C GLY A 85 -0.36 20.66 -16.22
N ILE A 86 -0.17 20.46 -17.53
CA ILE A 86 0.87 19.56 -18.05
C ILE A 86 2.07 20.42 -18.44
N SER A 87 3.25 20.09 -17.91
CA SER A 87 4.44 20.94 -18.02
C SER A 87 5.69 20.22 -18.53
N ASN A 88 5.58 18.93 -18.86
CA ASN A 88 6.72 18.08 -19.22
C ASN A 88 6.63 17.50 -20.65
N MET A 89 5.73 17.99 -21.49
CA MET A 89 5.64 17.59 -22.91
C MET A 89 6.40 18.56 -23.82
N LEU A 90 6.76 18.08 -25.01
CA LEU A 90 7.39 18.82 -26.09
C LEU A 90 6.34 19.17 -27.14
N PHE A 91 6.29 20.41 -27.60
CA PHE A 91 5.45 20.80 -28.73
C PHE A 91 6.28 20.81 -30.02
N ASP A 92 5.86 20.03 -31.01
CA ASP A 92 6.51 19.96 -32.33
C ASP A 92 5.63 20.65 -33.37
N CYS A 93 6.19 21.65 -34.04
CA CYS A 93 5.51 22.40 -35.09
C CYS A 93 6.47 22.77 -36.23
N GLY A 94 6.23 22.24 -37.43
CA GLY A 94 6.99 22.61 -38.62
C GLY A 94 8.48 22.26 -38.56
N GLY A 95 8.85 21.22 -37.80
CA GLY A 95 10.24 20.83 -37.57
C GLY A 95 10.94 21.62 -36.46
N LEU A 96 10.25 22.55 -35.81
CA LEU A 96 10.71 23.22 -34.60
C LEU A 96 10.22 22.47 -33.36
N GLU A 97 11.11 22.29 -32.39
CA GLU A 97 10.83 21.61 -31.13
C GLU A 97 10.83 22.61 -29.96
N PHE A 98 9.67 22.77 -29.32
CA PHE A 98 9.50 23.57 -28.12
C PHE A 98 9.47 22.64 -26.90
N THR A 99 10.63 22.45 -26.28
CA THR A 99 10.84 21.52 -25.15
C THR A 99 10.21 21.98 -23.82
N ALA A 100 9.75 23.23 -23.76
CA ALA A 100 9.06 23.83 -22.61
C ALA A 100 7.79 24.56 -23.09
N ALA A 101 6.70 23.80 -23.20
CA ALA A 101 5.39 24.30 -23.63
C ALA A 101 4.30 23.87 -22.64
N PRO A 102 4.27 24.44 -21.41
CA PRO A 102 3.24 24.09 -20.45
C PRO A 102 1.86 24.54 -20.95
N PHE A 103 0.86 23.68 -20.78
CA PHE A 103 -0.51 23.95 -21.18
C PHE A 103 -1.48 23.45 -20.11
N THR A 104 -2.69 24.02 -20.12
CA THR A 104 -3.72 23.70 -19.15
C THR A 104 -5.10 23.65 -19.79
N GLY A 105 -5.98 22.87 -19.19
CA GLY A 105 -7.41 22.90 -19.40
C GLY A 105 -8.11 22.84 -18.04
N TRP A 106 -9.31 22.31 -18.02
CA TRP A 106 -10.02 21.98 -16.79
C TRP A 106 -10.03 20.47 -16.56
N LEU A 107 -10.26 20.07 -15.32
CA LEU A 107 -10.29 18.67 -14.90
C LEU A 107 -11.58 17.97 -15.35
N MET A 108 -11.45 16.68 -15.65
CA MET A 108 -12.55 15.72 -15.62
C MET A 108 -12.62 15.02 -14.26
N ASP A 109 -13.82 14.83 -13.73
CA ASP A 109 -14.07 14.24 -12.41
C ASP A 109 -13.26 12.96 -12.14
N THR A 110 -13.23 12.05 -13.11
CA THR A 110 -12.57 10.74 -12.99
C THR A 110 -11.04 10.80 -12.94
N GLU A 111 -10.41 11.87 -13.40
CA GLU A 111 -8.98 12.09 -13.22
C GLU A 111 -8.64 12.22 -11.72
N VAL A 112 -9.49 12.95 -10.99
CA VAL A 112 -9.32 13.13 -9.55
C VAL A 112 -9.90 11.94 -8.79
N GLY A 113 -11.16 11.61 -9.02
CA GLY A 113 -11.91 10.67 -8.20
C GLY A 113 -11.47 9.24 -8.41
N THR A 114 -11.39 8.81 -9.66
CA THR A 114 -11.04 7.43 -9.99
C THR A 114 -9.54 7.23 -9.99
N ARG A 115 -8.76 8.12 -10.62
CA ARG A 115 -7.31 7.92 -10.76
C ARG A 115 -6.53 8.43 -9.56
N ASN A 116 -6.56 9.73 -9.27
CA ASN A 116 -5.70 10.30 -8.22
C ASN A 116 -6.06 9.77 -6.83
N LEU A 117 -7.33 9.74 -6.47
CA LEU A 117 -7.76 9.34 -5.14
C LEU A 117 -7.88 7.81 -4.98
N CYS A 118 -8.35 7.11 -6.00
CA CYS A 118 -8.74 5.71 -5.88
C CYS A 118 -7.73 4.68 -6.42
N ASP A 119 -6.78 5.05 -7.28
CA ASP A 119 -5.73 4.13 -7.72
C ASP A 119 -4.93 3.60 -6.51
N THR A 120 -4.61 2.31 -6.51
CA THR A 120 -3.92 1.65 -5.38
C THR A 120 -2.49 2.13 -5.16
N GLN A 121 -1.85 2.59 -6.24
CA GLN A 121 -0.51 3.19 -6.24
C GLN A 121 -0.52 4.71 -5.96
N ARG A 122 -1.68 5.30 -5.69
CA ARG A 122 -1.85 6.73 -5.38
C ARG A 122 -2.36 6.90 -3.94
N TYR A 123 -3.44 7.67 -3.73
CA TYR A 123 -3.97 7.88 -2.37
C TYR A 123 -4.72 6.65 -1.82
N ASN A 124 -5.19 5.75 -2.69
CA ASN A 124 -5.80 4.47 -2.33
C ASN A 124 -6.90 4.59 -1.26
N ILE A 125 -7.84 5.53 -1.44
CA ILE A 125 -8.86 5.80 -0.42
C ILE A 125 -10.05 4.83 -0.44
N VAL A 126 -10.19 4.01 -1.49
CA VAL A 126 -11.36 3.14 -1.73
C VAL A 126 -11.72 2.27 -0.52
N PRO A 127 -10.79 1.57 0.16
CA PRO A 127 -11.17 0.74 1.31
C PRO A 127 -11.70 1.55 2.49
N MET A 128 -11.13 2.74 2.74
CA MET A 128 -11.56 3.63 3.82
C MET A 128 -12.95 4.22 3.56
N ILE A 129 -13.23 4.60 2.31
CA ILE A 129 -14.56 5.04 1.89
C ILE A 129 -15.58 3.91 2.04
N ALA A 130 -15.24 2.70 1.59
CA ALA A 130 -16.12 1.54 1.69
C ALA A 130 -16.45 1.16 3.15
N GLU A 131 -15.48 1.25 4.06
CA GLU A 131 -15.69 1.06 5.50
C GLU A 131 -16.62 2.11 6.09
N LYS A 132 -16.41 3.40 5.79
CA LYS A 132 -17.30 4.48 6.26
C LYS A 132 -18.71 4.41 5.68
N MET A 133 -18.86 3.82 4.50
CA MET A 133 -20.16 3.51 3.90
C MET A 133 -20.81 2.23 4.46
N GLY A 134 -20.11 1.45 5.28
CA GLY A 134 -20.61 0.18 5.82
C GLY A 134 -20.74 -0.94 4.78
N LEU A 135 -19.92 -0.93 3.72
CA LEU A 135 -19.97 -1.93 2.65
C LEU A 135 -19.27 -3.25 3.06
N ASP A 136 -19.74 -4.38 2.53
CA ASP A 136 -19.08 -5.68 2.71
C ASP A 136 -17.81 -5.76 1.83
N VAL A 137 -16.67 -5.37 2.40
CA VAL A 137 -15.36 -5.39 1.71
C VAL A 137 -14.75 -6.79 1.55
N LYS A 138 -15.33 -7.82 2.18
CA LYS A 138 -14.76 -9.18 2.17
C LYS A 138 -15.06 -9.95 0.88
N LYS A 139 -16.15 -9.59 0.18
CA LYS A 139 -16.61 -10.29 -1.01
C LYS A 139 -16.52 -9.36 -2.22
N ASN A 140 -15.87 -9.81 -3.29
CA ASN A 140 -15.84 -9.04 -4.54
C ASN A 140 -17.24 -8.89 -5.16
N SER A 141 -18.12 -9.88 -4.98
CA SER A 141 -19.50 -9.82 -5.50
C SER A 141 -20.38 -8.76 -4.86
N SER A 142 -19.96 -8.11 -3.75
CA SER A 142 -20.69 -6.98 -3.18
C SER A 142 -20.52 -5.69 -3.99
N GLN A 143 -19.58 -5.68 -4.93
CA GLN A 143 -19.20 -4.53 -5.78
C GLN A 143 -18.87 -3.29 -4.95
N TRP A 144 -18.21 -3.50 -3.81
CA TRP A 144 -17.93 -2.43 -2.86
C TRP A 144 -16.95 -1.40 -3.42
N ARG A 145 -16.06 -1.79 -4.34
CA ARG A 145 -15.08 -0.87 -4.96
C ARG A 145 -15.78 0.09 -5.90
N GLU A 146 -16.67 -0.44 -6.74
CA GLU A 146 -17.44 0.32 -7.70
C GLU A 146 -18.34 1.33 -6.99
N LYS A 147 -19.01 0.90 -5.92
CA LYS A 147 -19.83 1.78 -5.07
C LYS A 147 -19.01 2.89 -4.42
N ALA A 148 -17.87 2.56 -3.82
CA ALA A 148 -17.02 3.54 -3.17
C ALA A 148 -16.43 4.55 -4.17
N VAL A 149 -15.93 4.10 -5.32
CA VAL A 149 -15.38 4.98 -6.37
C VAL A 149 -16.47 5.89 -6.93
N LEU A 150 -17.69 5.40 -7.11
CA LEU A 150 -18.82 6.22 -7.57
C LEU A 150 -19.10 7.38 -6.60
N GLU A 151 -19.23 7.10 -5.29
CA GLU A 151 -19.49 8.15 -4.30
C GLU A 151 -18.31 9.15 -4.18
N VAL A 152 -17.08 8.71 -4.43
CA VAL A 152 -15.92 9.63 -4.50
C VAL A 152 -16.06 10.61 -5.67
N ASN A 153 -16.45 10.13 -6.86
CA ASN A 153 -16.68 11.03 -8.01
C ASN A 153 -17.87 11.98 -7.77
N ILE A 154 -18.94 11.50 -7.11
CA ILE A 154 -20.07 12.35 -6.70
C ILE A 154 -19.62 13.46 -5.74
N ALA A 155 -18.79 13.15 -4.73
CA ALA A 155 -18.22 14.17 -3.83
C ALA A 155 -17.42 15.23 -4.60
N ILE A 156 -16.60 14.80 -5.55
CA ILE A 156 -15.74 15.72 -6.31
C ILE A 156 -16.59 16.69 -7.14
N LEU A 157 -17.51 16.17 -7.95
CA LEU A 157 -18.41 17.00 -8.77
C LEU A 157 -19.22 17.95 -7.88
N HIS A 158 -19.76 17.45 -6.76
CA HIS A 158 -20.49 18.29 -5.81
C HIS A 158 -19.64 19.43 -5.26
N SER A 159 -18.39 19.15 -4.86
CA SER A 159 -17.49 20.11 -4.25
C SER A 159 -17.06 21.21 -5.23
N TYR A 160 -16.72 20.82 -6.46
CA TYR A 160 -16.35 21.76 -7.52
C TYR A 160 -17.53 22.65 -7.92
N ASN A 161 -18.72 22.06 -8.09
CA ASN A 161 -19.93 22.83 -8.38
C ASN A 161 -20.28 23.80 -7.24
N LYS A 162 -20.21 23.36 -5.98
CA LYS A 162 -20.49 24.20 -4.81
C LYS A 162 -19.53 25.39 -4.70
N THR A 163 -18.29 25.22 -5.13
CA THR A 163 -17.26 26.26 -5.11
C THR A 163 -17.22 27.09 -6.40
N ASN A 164 -18.13 26.85 -7.35
CA ASN A 164 -18.16 27.47 -8.68
C ASN A 164 -16.86 27.28 -9.47
N MET A 165 -16.16 26.16 -9.25
CA MET A 165 -14.94 25.80 -9.97
C MET A 165 -15.25 24.92 -11.17
N THR A 166 -14.59 25.19 -12.30
CA THR A 166 -14.83 24.46 -13.55
C THR A 166 -14.33 23.02 -13.45
N MET A 167 -15.22 22.09 -13.72
CA MET A 167 -14.95 20.66 -13.88
C MET A 167 -16.02 20.07 -14.79
N THR A 168 -15.69 19.02 -15.54
CA THR A 168 -16.66 18.30 -16.39
C THR A 168 -16.79 16.86 -15.91
N ASP A 169 -18.01 16.33 -15.89
CA ASP A 169 -18.22 14.91 -15.64
C ASP A 169 -17.90 14.08 -16.89
N HIS A 170 -17.46 12.84 -16.67
CA HIS A 170 -17.04 11.95 -17.74
C HIS A 170 -18.13 11.58 -18.76
N TYR A 171 -19.43 11.62 -18.42
CA TYR A 171 -20.49 11.36 -19.41
C TYR A 171 -20.64 12.54 -20.36
N THR A 172 -20.71 13.76 -19.83
CA THR A 172 -20.74 14.99 -20.63
C THR A 172 -19.49 15.11 -21.50
N ALA A 173 -18.31 14.81 -20.95
CA ALA A 173 -17.06 14.82 -21.70
C ALA A 173 -17.04 13.79 -22.84
N ALA A 174 -17.52 12.57 -22.59
CA ALA A 174 -17.61 11.53 -23.61
C ALA A 174 -18.55 11.91 -24.77
N GLU A 175 -19.71 12.48 -24.45
CA GLU A 175 -20.67 12.94 -25.46
C GLU A 175 -20.10 14.12 -26.28
N ALA A 176 -19.47 15.09 -25.62
CA ALA A 176 -18.79 16.19 -26.29
C ALA A 176 -17.67 15.69 -27.23
N PHE A 177 -16.91 14.67 -26.81
CA PHE A 177 -15.90 14.05 -27.67
C PHE A 177 -16.52 13.32 -28.87
N HIS A 178 -17.65 12.61 -28.69
CA HIS A 178 -18.33 11.93 -29.79
C HIS A 178 -18.78 12.93 -30.87
N GLN A 179 -19.39 14.04 -30.48
CA GLN A 179 -19.78 15.13 -31.39
C GLN A 179 -18.58 15.76 -32.09
N HIS A 180 -17.47 15.95 -31.37
CA HIS A 180 -16.22 16.41 -31.96
C HIS A 180 -15.70 15.42 -33.02
N TRP A 181 -15.70 14.13 -32.71
CA TRP A 181 -15.25 13.08 -33.60
C TRP A 181 -16.06 13.04 -34.90
N GLU A 182 -17.39 13.09 -34.82
CA GLU A 182 -18.27 13.14 -36.00
C GLU A 182 -17.98 14.37 -36.87
N LYS A 183 -17.82 15.54 -36.24
CA LYS A 183 -17.50 16.78 -36.93
C LYS A 183 -16.15 16.72 -37.65
N GLU A 184 -15.12 16.16 -37.02
CA GLU A 184 -13.81 16.03 -37.65
C GLU A 184 -13.86 15.06 -38.84
N TYR A 185 -14.68 14.01 -38.77
CA TYR A 185 -14.94 13.15 -39.93
C TYR A 185 -15.65 13.89 -41.06
N GLN A 186 -16.63 14.74 -40.76
CA GLN A 186 -17.30 15.56 -41.78
C GLN A 186 -16.35 16.57 -42.43
N VAL A 187 -15.48 17.21 -41.65
CA VAL A 187 -14.62 18.31 -42.11
C VAL A 187 -13.37 17.80 -42.83
N ARG A 188 -12.74 16.73 -42.33
CA ARG A 188 -11.43 16.26 -42.83
C ARG A 188 -11.30 14.74 -42.96
N ASN A 189 -12.42 14.00 -42.86
CA ASN A 189 -12.47 12.55 -43.04
C ASN A 189 -11.52 11.76 -42.10
N GLY A 190 -11.34 12.25 -40.87
CA GLY A 190 -10.53 11.54 -39.88
C GLY A 190 -10.35 12.29 -38.56
N CYS A 191 -10.32 11.51 -37.47
CA CYS A 191 -9.99 11.97 -36.13
C CYS A 191 -9.04 10.97 -35.46
N PRO A 192 -7.74 11.27 -35.29
CA PRO A 192 -6.82 10.40 -34.56
C PRO A 192 -7.27 10.32 -33.10
N ALA A 193 -7.52 9.11 -32.61
CA ALA A 193 -7.99 8.90 -31.25
C ALA A 193 -7.41 7.61 -30.67
N ASP A 194 -6.85 7.70 -29.46
CA ASP A 194 -6.37 6.54 -28.71
C ASP A 194 -7.49 6.06 -27.78
N TRP A 195 -8.20 5.01 -28.22
CA TRP A 195 -9.34 4.46 -27.48
C TRP A 195 -9.00 4.16 -26.01
N VAL A 196 -7.79 3.67 -25.72
CA VAL A 196 -7.37 3.32 -24.35
C VAL A 196 -7.37 4.54 -23.41
N TRP A 197 -7.12 5.74 -23.94
CA TRP A 197 -7.12 6.99 -23.19
C TRP A 197 -8.43 7.76 -23.26
N ILE A 198 -9.18 7.61 -24.35
CA ILE A 198 -10.47 8.29 -24.54
C ILE A 198 -11.54 7.70 -23.62
N ILE A 199 -11.55 6.38 -23.39
CA ILE A 199 -12.55 5.76 -22.52
C ILE A 199 -12.28 6.12 -21.06
N PRO A 200 -13.23 6.77 -20.35
CA PRO A 200 -13.06 7.07 -18.94
C PRO A 200 -12.89 5.80 -18.08
N PRO A 201 -12.16 5.88 -16.96
CA PRO A 201 -11.78 4.71 -16.15
C PRO A 201 -12.93 4.12 -15.32
N ILE A 202 -14.15 4.66 -15.43
CA ILE A 202 -15.37 4.15 -14.83
C ILE A 202 -16.53 4.37 -15.81
N GLY A 203 -17.51 3.46 -15.79
CA GLY A 203 -18.70 3.58 -16.63
C GLY A 203 -18.49 3.23 -18.11
N GLY A 204 -17.32 2.71 -18.52
CA GLY A 204 -16.91 2.46 -19.90
C GLY A 204 -18.04 2.23 -20.91
N SER A 205 -18.67 1.06 -20.92
CA SER A 205 -19.70 0.69 -21.90
C SER A 205 -21.04 1.43 -21.78
N LEU A 206 -21.22 2.27 -20.75
CA LEU A 206 -22.39 3.14 -20.60
C LEU A 206 -22.26 4.42 -21.45
N MET A 207 -21.09 4.68 -22.04
CA MET A 207 -20.83 5.85 -22.87
C MET A 207 -20.71 5.47 -24.35
N SER A 208 -21.14 6.37 -25.25
CA SER A 208 -21.10 6.19 -26.71
C SER A 208 -19.69 5.90 -27.22
N VAL A 209 -18.68 6.59 -26.68
CA VAL A 209 -17.26 6.45 -27.05
C VAL A 209 -16.71 5.03 -26.91
N PHE A 210 -17.27 4.20 -26.01
CA PHE A 210 -16.85 2.80 -25.86
C PHE A 210 -17.17 1.95 -27.08
N HIS A 211 -18.32 2.22 -27.71
CA HIS A 211 -18.80 1.46 -28.86
C HIS A 211 -18.29 2.01 -30.19
N GLN A 212 -17.57 3.13 -30.17
CA GLN A 212 -17.00 3.76 -31.35
C GLN A 212 -15.62 3.18 -31.66
N GLU A 213 -15.47 2.55 -32.83
CA GLU A 213 -14.16 2.16 -33.34
C GLU A 213 -13.35 3.41 -33.72
N MET A 214 -12.08 3.43 -33.32
CA MET A 214 -11.20 4.58 -33.48
C MET A 214 -9.86 4.15 -34.07
N LEU A 215 -9.34 4.94 -35.01
CA LEU A 215 -8.00 4.76 -35.53
C LEU A 215 -7.04 5.70 -34.80
N TYR A 216 -5.97 5.13 -34.25
CA TYR A 216 -4.87 5.89 -33.68
C TYR A 216 -3.76 6.08 -34.71
N TYR A 217 -3.44 7.33 -35.02
CA TYR A 217 -2.33 7.71 -35.88
C TYR A 217 -1.83 9.10 -35.47
N ARG A 218 -0.61 9.44 -35.88
CA ARG A 218 0.05 10.68 -35.49
C ARG A 218 0.03 11.68 -36.63
N LEU A 219 -0.30 12.93 -36.29
CA LEU A 219 -0.23 14.08 -37.18
C LEU A 219 0.76 15.10 -36.59
N LYS A 220 1.13 16.09 -37.40
CA LYS A 220 1.86 17.29 -36.94
C LYS A 220 1.00 18.54 -37.25
N PRO A 221 1.04 19.59 -36.42
CA PRO A 221 1.81 19.71 -35.17
C PRO A 221 1.29 18.77 -34.06
N SER A 222 2.13 18.45 -33.07
CA SER A 222 1.77 17.51 -31.99
C SER A 222 2.44 17.83 -30.65
N MET A 223 1.83 17.32 -29.57
CA MET A 223 2.44 17.22 -28.26
C MET A 223 3.08 15.84 -28.11
N GLU A 224 4.38 15.79 -27.79
CA GLU A 224 5.16 14.57 -27.67
C GLU A 224 5.70 14.41 -26.24
N TYR A 225 5.83 13.17 -25.80
CA TYR A 225 6.56 12.87 -24.57
C TYR A 225 8.06 13.06 -24.79
N GLN A 226 8.74 13.56 -23.77
CA GLN A 226 10.19 13.71 -23.74
C GLN A 226 10.80 12.97 -22.54
N GLN A 227 12.09 12.67 -22.62
CA GLN A 227 12.80 12.03 -21.53
C GLN A 227 12.86 12.96 -20.31
N ASN A 228 12.80 12.39 -19.12
CA ASN A 228 12.89 13.17 -17.88
C ASN A 228 14.26 13.88 -17.82
N ILE A 229 14.23 15.21 -17.75
CA ILE A 229 15.43 16.06 -17.80
C ILE A 229 16.48 15.68 -16.75
N ILE A 230 16.07 15.22 -15.57
CA ILE A 230 16.97 14.83 -14.48
C ILE A 230 17.90 13.68 -14.91
N LYS A 231 17.43 12.80 -15.80
CA LYS A 231 18.20 11.65 -16.28
C LYS A 231 19.25 12.01 -17.33
N ILE A 232 19.04 13.10 -18.07
CA ILE A 232 19.85 13.46 -19.25
C ILE A 232 20.66 14.74 -19.06
N HIS A 233 20.32 15.57 -18.07
CA HIS A 233 20.96 16.86 -17.82
C HIS A 233 22.43 16.70 -17.44
N LYS A 234 23.29 17.52 -18.08
CA LYS A 234 24.71 17.61 -17.76
C LYS A 234 24.91 18.71 -16.73
N TRP A 235 24.93 18.32 -15.46
CA TRP A 235 25.15 19.23 -14.33
C TRP A 235 26.45 20.01 -14.47
N LYS A 236 26.37 21.33 -14.38
CA LYS A 236 27.56 22.17 -14.37
C LYS A 236 28.33 21.97 -13.07
N LYS A 237 29.66 21.86 -13.17
CA LYS A 237 30.50 21.85 -11.97
C LYS A 237 30.49 23.27 -11.40
N PRO A 238 30.24 23.45 -10.08
CA PRO A 238 30.30 24.77 -9.48
C PRO A 238 31.72 25.34 -9.63
N GLU A 239 31.83 26.53 -10.24
CA GLU A 239 33.12 27.15 -10.63
C GLU A 239 33.99 27.58 -9.43
N ASN A 240 33.48 27.53 -8.20
CA ASN A 240 34.17 27.97 -6.98
C ASN A 240 34.19 26.92 -5.86
N ILE A 241 34.50 25.66 -6.19
CA ILE A 241 34.85 24.66 -5.18
C ILE A 241 36.15 23.97 -5.58
N ALA A 242 37.27 24.52 -5.10
CA ALA A 242 38.55 23.81 -5.00
C ALA A 242 38.47 22.74 -3.90
N ILE A 243 37.50 21.82 -3.95
CA ILE A 243 37.33 20.74 -2.98
C ILE A 243 36.80 19.49 -3.71
N PHE A 244 37.65 18.45 -3.73
CA PHE A 244 37.44 17.06 -4.14
C PHE A 244 37.19 16.74 -5.63
N THR A 245 38.27 16.75 -6.42
CA THR A 245 38.49 15.69 -7.40
C THR A 245 38.71 14.36 -6.68
N ARG A 246 37.63 13.66 -6.36
CA ARG A 246 37.64 12.20 -6.23
C ARG A 246 36.39 11.70 -6.92
N GLU A 247 36.55 10.76 -7.83
CA GLU A 247 35.45 9.97 -8.39
C GLU A 247 34.47 9.65 -7.26
N ARG A 248 33.16 9.87 -7.46
CA ARG A 248 32.11 9.58 -6.48
C ARG A 248 32.13 8.09 -6.11
N ARG A 249 33.02 7.68 -5.22
CA ARG A 249 32.73 6.69 -4.20
C ARG A 249 31.88 7.43 -3.18
N TRP A 250 30.69 6.92 -2.93
CA TRP A 250 29.92 7.32 -1.76
C TRP A 250 30.72 6.91 -0.53
N ASP A 251 31.70 7.72 -0.13
CA ASP A 251 32.38 7.57 1.16
C ASP A 251 31.39 8.05 2.21
N VAL A 252 30.38 7.21 2.49
CA VAL A 252 29.52 7.34 3.65
C VAL A 252 30.46 7.30 4.84
N THR A 253 30.76 8.45 5.43
CA THR A 253 31.62 8.49 6.61
C THR A 253 31.00 7.61 7.68
N PHE A 254 31.82 6.87 8.43
CA PHE A 254 31.35 6.00 9.51
C PHE A 254 30.43 6.75 10.47
N SER A 255 30.64 8.06 10.66
CA SER A 255 29.77 8.92 11.47
C SER A 255 28.32 9.03 10.94
N VAL A 256 28.13 9.12 9.62
CA VAL A 256 26.81 9.20 8.98
C VAL A 256 26.14 7.82 9.02
N LEU A 257 26.88 6.76 8.74
CA LEU A 257 26.38 5.39 8.87
C LEU A 257 25.98 5.07 10.32
N ALA A 258 26.81 5.46 11.29
CA ALA A 258 26.53 5.28 12.71
C ALA A 258 25.30 6.05 13.16
N LYS A 259 25.11 7.30 12.69
CA LYS A 259 23.90 8.10 12.97
C LYS A 259 22.65 7.45 12.36
N ALA A 260 22.73 6.94 11.13
CA ALA A 260 21.62 6.25 10.47
C ALA A 260 21.27 4.93 11.18
N VAL A 261 22.27 4.15 11.59
CA VAL A 261 22.09 2.91 12.38
C VAL A 261 21.51 3.22 13.75
N PHE A 262 22.00 4.27 14.43
CA PHE A 262 21.46 4.70 15.71
C PHE A 262 19.99 5.12 15.59
N PHE A 263 19.66 5.96 14.61
CA PHE A 263 18.30 6.43 14.36
C PHE A 263 17.34 5.29 14.00
N THR A 264 17.76 4.40 13.10
CA THR A 264 16.98 3.20 12.75
C THR A 264 16.82 2.26 13.94
N SER A 265 17.82 2.13 14.81
CA SER A 265 17.71 1.34 16.04
C SER A 265 16.69 1.91 17.04
N ILE A 266 16.61 3.25 17.17
CA ILE A 266 15.62 3.91 18.02
C ILE A 266 14.22 3.65 17.50
N ILE A 267 13.98 3.88 16.21
CA ILE A 267 12.68 3.65 15.57
C ILE A 267 12.30 2.17 15.70
N TYR A 268 13.22 1.26 15.42
CA TYR A 268 12.98 -0.18 15.54
C TYR A 268 12.61 -0.57 16.97
N ARG A 269 13.29 0.00 17.97
CA ARG A 269 12.99 -0.22 19.39
C ARG A 269 11.62 0.33 19.78
N MET A 270 11.27 1.53 19.32
CA MET A 270 9.95 2.13 19.57
C MET A 270 8.82 1.30 18.94
N ILE A 271 8.99 0.84 17.70
CA ILE A 271 8.03 -0.02 17.00
C ILE A 271 7.89 -1.38 17.71
N LEU A 272 9.00 -2.00 18.13
CA LEU A 272 8.97 -3.26 18.86
C LEU A 272 8.32 -3.15 20.23
N GLN A 273 8.46 -2.01 20.93
CA GLN A 273 7.82 -1.76 22.23
C GLN A 273 6.30 -1.65 22.14
N GLN A 274 5.77 -1.19 21.01
CA GLN A 274 4.32 -1.12 20.78
C GLN A 274 3.71 -2.48 20.41
N ARG A 275 4.53 -3.45 19.99
CA ARG A 275 4.06 -4.79 19.59
C ARG A 275 3.94 -5.73 20.78
N ILE A 276 2.96 -6.62 20.72
CA ILE A 276 2.78 -7.67 21.74
C ILE A 276 3.99 -8.63 21.68
N PRO A 277 4.68 -8.90 22.81
CA PRO A 277 5.73 -9.91 22.89
C PRO A 277 5.18 -11.31 22.57
N CYS A 278 5.85 -12.03 21.69
CA CYS A 278 5.51 -13.38 21.28
C CYS A 278 6.74 -14.29 21.36
N THR A 279 6.63 -15.38 22.10
CA THR A 279 7.70 -16.35 22.29
C THR A 279 7.37 -17.60 21.53
N ILE A 280 8.28 -18.10 20.70
CA ILE A 280 8.09 -19.31 19.92
C ILE A 280 9.11 -20.33 20.40
N LEU A 281 8.64 -21.32 21.15
CA LEU A 281 9.47 -22.43 21.58
C LEU A 281 9.51 -23.51 20.51
N TYR A 282 10.66 -24.14 20.31
CA TYR A 282 10.78 -25.29 19.44
C TYR A 282 11.48 -26.48 20.08
N ALA A 283 11.09 -27.67 19.65
CA ALA A 283 11.76 -28.93 19.98
C ALA A 283 11.84 -29.77 18.69
N SER A 284 13.05 -30.19 18.35
CA SER A 284 13.35 -30.86 17.08
C SER A 284 14.55 -31.79 17.23
N GLU A 285 14.47 -32.99 16.64
CA GLU A 285 15.62 -33.89 16.50
C GLU A 285 16.44 -33.57 15.23
N THR A 286 15.76 -33.46 14.09
CA THR A 286 16.39 -33.30 12.76
C THR A 286 16.31 -31.86 12.22
N GLY A 287 15.99 -30.88 13.07
CA GLY A 287 15.85 -29.47 12.69
C GLY A 287 14.55 -29.05 11.98
N THR A 288 13.68 -29.99 11.58
CA THR A 288 12.42 -29.65 10.88
C THR A 288 11.52 -28.71 11.69
N ALA A 289 11.27 -28.99 12.97
CA ALA A 289 10.41 -28.15 13.80
C ALA A 289 11.05 -26.79 14.13
N GLN A 290 12.38 -26.73 14.18
CA GLN A 290 13.12 -25.47 14.27
C GLN A 290 12.88 -24.61 13.02
N LEU A 291 13.02 -25.19 11.82
CA LEU A 291 12.76 -24.48 10.56
C LEU A 291 11.31 -23.95 10.48
N PHE A 292 10.34 -24.70 11.00
CA PHE A 292 8.95 -24.23 11.11
C PHE A 292 8.80 -23.09 12.11
N ALA A 293 9.44 -23.17 13.28
CA ALA A 293 9.43 -22.09 14.26
C ALA A 293 10.07 -20.81 13.72
N GLU A 294 11.15 -20.91 12.96
CA GLU A 294 11.81 -19.78 12.30
C GLU A 294 10.98 -19.18 11.16
N LYS A 295 10.30 -20.02 10.35
CA LYS A 295 9.33 -19.56 9.35
C LYS A 295 8.14 -18.85 10.01
N LEU A 296 7.61 -19.42 11.10
CA LEU A 296 6.52 -18.84 11.87
C LEU A 296 6.93 -17.49 12.46
N ALA A 297 8.14 -17.40 13.03
CA ALA A 297 8.69 -16.15 13.52
C ALA A 297 8.81 -15.11 12.41
N ARG A 298 9.34 -15.46 11.23
CA ARG A 298 9.43 -14.52 10.09
C ARG A 298 8.08 -13.92 9.73
N ASN A 299 7.03 -14.72 9.71
CA ASN A 299 5.67 -14.24 9.41
C ASN A 299 5.10 -13.38 10.55
N PHE A 300 5.35 -13.76 11.80
CA PHE A 300 4.83 -13.06 12.98
C PHE A 300 5.61 -11.78 13.31
N ARG A 301 6.87 -11.64 12.87
CA ARG A 301 7.70 -10.44 13.05
C ARG A 301 7.09 -9.17 12.47
N LEU A 302 6.08 -9.26 11.60
CA LEU A 302 5.37 -8.09 11.07
C LEU A 302 4.39 -7.49 12.09
N ALA A 303 3.82 -8.31 12.97
CA ALA A 303 2.77 -7.88 13.91
C ALA A 303 3.18 -8.01 15.40
N PHE A 304 4.11 -8.90 15.71
CA PHE A 304 4.53 -9.23 17.08
C PHE A 304 6.03 -8.98 17.29
N ASN A 305 6.40 -8.74 18.54
CA ASN A 305 7.81 -8.77 18.95
C ASN A 305 8.20 -10.22 19.23
N THR A 306 8.61 -10.95 18.19
CA THR A 306 8.82 -12.40 18.27
C THR A 306 10.23 -12.78 18.72
N LYS A 307 10.36 -13.72 19.65
CA LYS A 307 11.61 -14.43 19.96
C LYS A 307 11.44 -15.93 19.73
N VAL A 308 12.43 -16.60 19.14
CA VAL A 308 12.45 -18.06 18.94
C VAL A 308 13.46 -18.65 19.91
N ILE A 309 13.07 -19.65 20.69
CA ILE A 309 13.90 -20.24 21.75
C ILE A 309 13.79 -21.77 21.69
N CYS A 310 14.90 -22.48 21.84
CA CYS A 310 14.87 -23.93 22.00
C CYS A 310 14.25 -24.29 23.36
N MET A 311 13.38 -25.30 23.41
CA MET A 311 12.70 -25.70 24.64
C MET A 311 13.66 -26.08 25.78
N ASP A 312 14.84 -26.60 25.46
CA ASP A 312 15.87 -26.95 26.45
C ASP A 312 16.49 -25.73 27.16
N SER A 313 16.47 -24.58 26.50
CA SER A 313 17.11 -23.33 26.92
C SER A 313 16.10 -22.36 27.53
N TYR A 314 14.82 -22.74 27.58
CA TYR A 314 13.75 -21.88 28.06
C TYR A 314 13.50 -22.09 29.56
N ASP A 315 13.67 -21.02 30.35
CA ASP A 315 13.31 -21.03 31.77
C ASP A 315 11.79 -20.95 31.95
N ILE A 316 11.23 -22.02 32.50
CA ILE A 316 9.80 -22.23 32.74
C ILE A 316 9.21 -21.21 33.71
N LYS A 317 10.04 -20.61 34.57
CA LYS A 317 9.60 -19.52 35.47
C LYS A 317 9.09 -18.29 34.69
N ASN A 318 9.46 -18.16 33.41
CA ASN A 318 9.01 -17.06 32.56
C ASN A 318 7.59 -17.24 32.02
N ILE A 319 7.02 -18.46 32.02
CA ILE A 319 5.68 -18.74 31.45
C ILE A 319 4.58 -17.76 31.92
N PRO A 320 4.45 -17.44 33.23
CA PRO A 320 3.43 -16.50 33.71
C PRO A 320 3.59 -15.08 33.14
N SER A 321 4.82 -14.69 32.81
CA SER A 321 5.14 -13.35 32.30
C SER A 321 5.00 -13.22 30.78
N GLU A 322 4.88 -14.35 30.07
CA GLU A 322 4.72 -14.35 28.63
C GLU A 322 3.34 -13.78 28.26
N LYS A 323 3.29 -12.87 27.27
CA LYS A 323 2.02 -12.37 26.74
C LYS A 323 1.43 -13.29 25.66
N LEU A 324 2.31 -13.97 24.92
CA LEU A 324 1.98 -14.94 23.88
C LEU A 324 3.15 -15.94 23.74
N LEU A 325 2.85 -17.23 23.76
CA LEU A 325 3.78 -18.37 23.71
C LEU A 325 3.24 -19.38 22.70
N LEU A 326 3.98 -19.57 21.63
CA LEU A 326 3.81 -20.57 20.59
C LEU A 326 4.79 -21.71 20.84
N VAL A 327 4.39 -22.94 20.56
CA VAL A 327 5.17 -24.15 20.84
C VAL A 327 5.11 -25.00 19.58
N VAL A 328 6.28 -25.23 18.97
CA VAL A 328 6.45 -25.98 17.73
C VAL A 328 7.35 -27.19 18.01
N ALA A 329 6.74 -28.36 18.22
CA ALA A 329 7.49 -29.58 18.46
C ALA A 329 7.29 -30.58 17.32
N SER A 330 8.36 -31.19 16.84
CA SER A 330 8.24 -32.46 16.10
C SER A 330 7.81 -33.54 17.09
N THR A 331 7.15 -34.61 16.65
CA THR A 331 6.87 -35.78 17.49
C THR A 331 7.36 -37.03 16.79
N PHE A 332 7.79 -38.03 17.54
CA PHE A 332 7.91 -39.38 16.98
C PHE A 332 6.52 -39.94 16.69
N GLY A 333 6.39 -40.97 15.83
CA GLY A 333 5.09 -41.57 15.48
C GLY A 333 4.24 -42.07 16.67
N SER A 334 4.82 -42.13 17.87
CA SER A 334 4.17 -42.44 19.15
C SER A 334 3.68 -41.22 19.96
N GLY A 335 3.87 -39.99 19.47
CA GLY A 335 3.51 -38.75 20.15
C GLY A 335 4.51 -38.26 21.21
N GLN A 336 5.69 -38.90 21.33
CA GLN A 336 6.71 -38.46 22.28
C GLN A 336 7.46 -37.22 21.78
N PRO A 337 7.80 -36.26 22.66
CA PRO A 337 8.59 -35.10 22.28
C PRO A 337 10.08 -35.49 22.04
N PRO A 338 10.78 -34.71 21.20
CA PRO A 338 12.22 -34.77 20.97
C PRO A 338 13.01 -34.58 22.27
N ALA A 339 14.27 -35.00 22.28
CA ALA A 339 15.18 -34.88 23.42
C ALA A 339 15.19 -33.46 24.02
N ASN A 340 15.32 -32.43 23.17
CA ASN A 340 15.30 -31.02 23.56
C ASN A 340 13.91 -30.49 24.01
N GLY A 341 12.84 -31.28 23.88
CA GLY A 341 11.50 -30.97 24.38
C GLY A 341 11.04 -31.82 25.58
N LYS A 342 11.77 -32.86 25.97
CA LYS A 342 11.35 -33.83 27.01
C LYS A 342 11.18 -33.20 28.40
N VAL A 343 12.16 -32.39 28.81
CA VAL A 343 12.15 -31.74 30.13
C VAL A 343 11.01 -30.75 30.22
N PHE A 344 10.90 -29.86 29.23
CA PHE A 344 9.81 -28.89 29.13
C PHE A 344 8.43 -29.57 29.10
N GLY A 345 8.26 -30.62 28.29
CA GLY A 345 7.01 -31.37 28.19
C GLY A 345 6.60 -32.06 29.49
N THR A 346 7.56 -32.64 30.23
CA THR A 346 7.30 -33.27 31.54
C THR A 346 6.85 -32.24 32.57
N ILE A 347 7.52 -31.08 32.62
CA ILE A 347 7.19 -30.02 33.57
C ILE A 347 5.85 -29.38 33.23
N LEU A 348 5.56 -29.15 31.95
CA LEU A 348 4.27 -28.61 31.50
C LEU A 348 3.09 -29.52 31.86
N ARG A 349 3.26 -30.85 31.78
CA ARG A 349 2.23 -31.82 32.21
C ARG A 349 1.90 -31.71 33.71
N ASN A 350 2.88 -31.32 34.52
CA ASN A 350 2.75 -31.17 35.97
C ASN A 350 2.48 -29.71 36.39
N TYR A 351 2.45 -28.77 35.44
CA TYR A 351 2.30 -27.35 35.73
C TYR A 351 0.87 -27.01 36.13
N ARG A 352 0.70 -26.49 37.34
CA ARG A 352 -0.57 -25.96 37.83
C ARG A 352 -0.53 -24.43 37.75
N PRO A 353 -1.34 -23.79 36.90
CA PRO A 353 -1.34 -22.34 36.77
C PRO A 353 -2.02 -21.67 37.98
N PRO A 354 -1.63 -20.43 38.35
CA PRO A 354 -2.30 -19.67 39.40
C PRO A 354 -3.79 -19.42 39.10
N GLU A 355 -4.61 -19.31 40.15
CA GLU A 355 -6.09 -19.19 40.11
C GLU A 355 -6.62 -18.12 39.14
N GLU A 356 -5.92 -16.99 38.99
CA GLU A 356 -6.30 -15.88 38.09
C GLU A 356 -6.17 -16.25 36.58
N HIS A 357 -5.33 -17.25 36.27
CA HIS A 357 -5.04 -17.74 34.92
C HIS A 357 -5.88 -18.97 34.51
N LYS A 358 -6.96 -19.29 35.25
CA LYS A 358 -7.86 -20.47 35.11
C LYS A 358 -8.64 -20.69 33.79
N LYS A 359 -8.12 -20.35 32.61
CA LYS A 359 -8.53 -21.02 31.35
C LYS A 359 -7.36 -21.80 30.75
N PHE A 360 -6.62 -22.48 31.61
CA PHE A 360 -5.71 -23.55 31.22
C PHE A 360 -6.50 -24.87 31.21
N LYS A 361 -6.59 -25.49 30.03
CA LYS A 361 -6.95 -26.90 29.85
C LYS A 361 -5.70 -27.58 29.30
N CYS A 362 -5.08 -28.46 30.07
CA CYS A 362 -4.07 -29.36 29.56
C CYS A 362 -4.79 -30.48 28.80
N GLY A 363 -4.65 -30.56 27.48
CA GLY A 363 -5.19 -31.67 26.70
C GLY A 363 -4.46 -32.96 27.03
N GLN A 364 -5.20 -34.00 27.40
CA GLN A 364 -4.67 -35.36 27.47
C GLN A 364 -4.41 -35.85 26.04
N ASP A 365 -3.29 -36.57 25.88
CA ASP A 365 -2.79 -37.26 24.70
C ASP A 365 -2.24 -36.43 23.52
N PHE A 366 -0.92 -36.56 23.32
CA PHE A 366 -0.12 -36.12 22.18
C PHE A 366 -0.44 -36.88 20.87
N ARG A 367 -1.70 -37.26 20.63
CA ARG A 367 -2.07 -37.99 19.42
C ARG A 367 -2.97 -37.25 18.45
N ASN A 368 -3.74 -36.23 18.86
CA ASN A 368 -4.58 -35.43 17.96
C ASN A 368 -5.28 -34.29 18.73
N VAL A 369 -4.60 -33.20 19.14
CA VAL A 369 -5.25 -32.20 20.03
C VAL A 369 -5.42 -30.81 19.43
N ARG A 370 -6.70 -30.46 19.33
CA ARG A 370 -7.33 -29.15 19.17
C ARG A 370 -7.13 -28.26 20.42
N TYR A 371 -6.74 -27.00 20.16
CA TYR A 371 -6.91 -25.72 20.89
C TYR A 371 -7.23 -25.67 22.38
N VAL A 372 -6.46 -24.84 23.12
CA VAL A 372 -6.89 -24.16 24.37
C VAL A 372 -6.29 -22.73 24.46
N ILE A 373 -7.16 -21.73 24.70
CA ILE A 373 -6.87 -20.28 24.79
C ILE A 373 -7.29 -19.72 26.17
N LYS A 374 -6.36 -19.04 26.86
CA LYS A 374 -6.59 -17.74 27.54
C LYS A 374 -5.47 -16.80 27.09
N SER A 375 -5.73 -15.96 26.09
CA SER A 375 -4.81 -15.00 25.45
C SER A 375 -3.50 -15.52 24.82
N PHE A 376 -3.27 -16.84 24.83
CA PHE A 376 -2.22 -17.51 24.08
C PHE A 376 -2.81 -18.09 22.79
N ILE A 377 -2.55 -17.46 21.64
CA ILE A 377 -2.74 -18.08 20.33
C ILE A 377 -1.61 -19.11 20.19
N LEU A 378 -1.93 -20.40 20.03
CA LEU A 378 -1.02 -21.48 19.70
C LEU A 378 -1.40 -22.02 18.31
N PHE A 379 -0.55 -21.78 17.30
CA PHE A 379 -0.67 -22.43 15.98
C PHE A 379 0.16 -23.71 15.99
N TYR A 380 -0.50 -24.86 15.80
CA TYR A 380 0.15 -26.14 15.54
C TYR A 380 0.01 -26.45 14.04
N PHE A 381 1.12 -26.72 13.35
CA PHE A 381 1.12 -27.37 12.04
C PHE A 381 1.55 -28.83 12.23
N SER A 382 0.64 -29.77 12.02
CA SER A 382 0.98 -31.17 11.82
C SER A 382 1.15 -31.39 10.31
N ILE A 383 2.38 -31.52 9.83
CA ILE A 383 2.66 -32.09 8.51
C ILE A 383 2.95 -33.57 8.74
N LEU A 384 1.94 -34.41 8.50
CA LEU A 384 2.16 -35.84 8.34
C LEU A 384 2.81 -36.05 6.97
N LEU A 385 4.10 -36.36 6.97
CA LEU A 385 4.75 -37.06 5.87
C LEU A 385 4.19 -38.50 5.86
N ASN A 386 3.17 -38.73 5.05
CA ASN A 386 2.88 -39.99 4.36
C ASN A 386 1.61 -39.79 3.55
N ASP A 387 1.77 -39.64 2.23
CA ASP A 387 0.94 -40.26 1.18
C ASP A 387 1.25 -39.60 -0.16
N ALA A 388 2.46 -39.89 -0.65
CA ALA A 388 2.73 -39.89 -2.08
C ALA A 388 2.06 -41.15 -2.67
N LYS A 389 0.74 -41.11 -2.91
CA LYS A 389 -0.06 -42.00 -3.77
C LYS A 389 -1.56 -41.72 -3.57
N LEU A 390 -2.10 -40.65 -4.14
CA LEU A 390 -3.53 -40.57 -4.53
C LEU A 390 -3.81 -39.34 -5.41
N LEU A 391 -3.05 -39.18 -6.49
CA LEU A 391 -3.38 -38.30 -7.62
C LEU A 391 -3.08 -39.02 -8.94
N SER A 392 -3.48 -40.29 -8.99
CA SER A 392 -3.86 -41.00 -10.20
C SER A 392 -5.29 -41.46 -9.96
N ASP A 393 -6.21 -40.97 -10.79
CA ASP A 393 -7.66 -41.22 -10.81
C ASP A 393 -8.51 -40.26 -9.95
N LEU A 394 -8.63 -39.01 -10.44
CA LEU A 394 -9.91 -38.33 -10.72
C LEU A 394 -9.67 -36.98 -11.40
#